data_AF-A0A7J6WZ24-F1
#
_entry.id   AF-A0A7J6WZ24-F1
#
_cell.length_a   1.000
_cell.length_b   1.000
_cell.length_c   1.000
_cell.angle_alpha   90.00
_cell.angle_beta   90.00
_cell.angle_gamma   90.00
#
_symmetry.space_group_name_H-M   'P 1'
#
loop_
_entity.id
_entity.type
_entity.pdbx_description
1 polymer ?
#
loop_
_entity_poly.entity_id
_entity_poly.type
_entity_poly.pdbx_seq_one_letter_code
_entity_poly.pdbx_strand_id
1 'polypeptide(L)'
;MELLRSNLSRVRIPEPTNRIYKQECCISFDSPKSEGGLFIDMNTFLAFSKDCVVWNYEKTRNPVYLHIKQTRKSIPEDRPLKKPTRLAIGLDGGFDNNEPEYEETLSIVILPDFVSLPFPSVELPEKVRLAVDAILLADGAERKEQLASWIADKKQVSAFATNLQQIDNGVVIPRSGWKCCKCDKTDNLWLNLTDGMIFCGRKNWDGTGGNNHAVEHYKETNYPLAVKLGTITADLGAA
;
A
#
# COMPACT_ATOMS: atom_id res chain seq x y z
N MET A 1 -28.10 13.17 6.26
CA MET A 1 -28.10 11.70 6.55
C MET A 1 -29.00 10.90 5.60
N GLU A 2 -30.25 11.32 5.38
CA GLU A 2 -31.17 10.64 4.45
C GLU A 2 -30.64 10.56 3.00
N LEU A 3 -30.02 11.65 2.52
CA LEU A 3 -29.34 11.72 1.23
C LEU A 3 -28.17 10.73 1.09
N LEU A 4 -27.45 10.43 2.18
CA LEU A 4 -26.39 9.43 2.15
C LEU A 4 -27.01 8.03 2.05
N ARG A 5 -28.08 7.78 2.82
CA ARG A 5 -28.78 6.49 2.84
C ARG A 5 -29.39 6.13 1.49
N SER A 6 -29.94 7.10 0.75
CA SER A 6 -30.47 6.88 -0.60
C SER A 6 -29.38 6.53 -1.63
N ASN A 7 -28.12 6.88 -1.36
CA ASN A 7 -26.98 6.67 -2.25
C ASN A 7 -26.04 5.53 -1.82
N LEU A 8 -26.41 4.73 -0.80
CA LEU A 8 -25.59 3.62 -0.31
C LEU A 8 -25.32 2.52 -1.35
N SER A 9 -26.18 2.37 -2.34
CA SER A 9 -25.96 1.44 -3.47
C SER A 9 -24.77 1.85 -4.34
N ARG A 10 -24.42 3.14 -4.35
CA ARG A 10 -23.30 3.72 -5.11
C ARG A 10 -21.99 3.76 -4.32
N VAL A 11 -21.98 3.29 -3.08
CA VAL A 11 -20.75 3.13 -2.29
C VAL A 11 -20.28 1.69 -2.41
N ARG A 12 -19.01 1.48 -2.74
CA ARG A 12 -18.37 0.17 -2.75
C ARG A 12 -17.31 0.09 -1.65
N ILE A 13 -17.19 -1.10 -1.06
CA ILE A 13 -16.06 -1.41 -0.19
C ILE A 13 -14.94 -1.90 -1.12
N PRO A 14 -13.75 -1.29 -1.09
CA PRO A 14 -12.64 -1.74 -1.92
C PRO A 14 -12.26 -3.19 -1.63
N GLU A 15 -12.08 -3.96 -2.69
CA GLU A 15 -11.50 -5.30 -2.65
C GLU A 15 -9.98 -5.24 -2.86
N PRO A 16 -9.21 -6.27 -2.46
CA PRO A 16 -7.75 -6.28 -2.59
C PRO A 16 -7.21 -6.07 -4.01
N THR A 17 -8.02 -6.36 -5.03
CA THR A 17 -7.67 -6.18 -6.45
C THR A 17 -7.96 -4.77 -6.99
N ASN A 18 -8.66 -3.93 -6.22
CA ASN A 18 -9.02 -2.59 -6.66
C ASN A 18 -7.85 -1.62 -6.51
N ARG A 19 -7.64 -0.79 -7.53
CA ARG A 19 -6.66 0.30 -7.50
C ARG A 19 -7.30 1.52 -6.84
N ILE A 20 -6.67 2.01 -5.77
CA ILE A 20 -7.16 3.14 -4.99
C ILE A 20 -6.20 4.30 -5.16
N TYR A 21 -6.68 5.40 -5.71
CA TYR A 21 -5.94 6.65 -5.87
C TYR A 21 -6.28 7.58 -4.69
N LYS A 22 -5.26 8.14 -4.05
CA LYS A 22 -5.43 8.98 -2.85
C LYS A 22 -4.27 9.93 -2.54
N GLN A 23 -3.26 9.99 -3.42
CA GLN A 23 -2.11 10.88 -3.26
C GLN A 23 -2.23 12.10 -4.18
N GLU A 24 -2.76 11.93 -5.39
CA GLU A 24 -2.92 13.00 -6.37
C GLU A 24 -4.24 12.88 -7.13
N CYS A 25 -4.70 13.98 -7.71
CA CYS A 25 -5.85 14.04 -8.60
C CYS A 25 -5.52 13.33 -9.93
N CYS A 26 -6.47 12.57 -10.47
CA CYS A 26 -6.27 11.86 -11.75
C CYS A 26 -6.25 12.79 -12.97
N ILE A 27 -6.49 14.10 -12.80
CA ILE A 27 -6.60 15.10 -13.89
C ILE A 27 -5.65 16.30 -13.66
N SER A 28 -5.41 16.68 -12.40
CA SER A 28 -4.53 17.79 -12.00
C SER A 28 -3.46 17.28 -11.02
N PHE A 29 -2.48 18.11 -10.68
CA PHE A 29 -1.45 17.78 -9.68
C PHE A 29 -1.87 18.09 -8.25
N ASP A 30 -3.18 18.21 -7.99
CA ASP A 30 -3.66 18.49 -6.65
C ASP A 30 -3.55 17.28 -5.75
N SER A 31 -3.17 17.52 -4.50
CA SER A 31 -2.98 16.49 -3.48
C SER A 31 -3.86 16.80 -2.27
N PRO A 32 -3.91 15.93 -1.24
CA PRO A 32 -4.59 16.25 0.01
C PRO A 32 -4.07 17.55 0.68
N LYS A 33 -2.85 17.98 0.34
CA LYS A 33 -2.22 19.22 0.85
C LYS A 33 -2.65 20.48 0.08
N SER A 34 -3.29 20.33 -1.07
CA SER A 34 -3.84 21.47 -1.82
C SER A 34 -4.98 22.14 -1.05
N GLU A 35 -5.25 23.42 -1.31
CA GLU A 35 -6.26 24.22 -0.60
C GLU A 35 -7.65 23.54 -0.61
N GLY A 36 -8.01 22.93 -1.74
CA GLY A 36 -9.29 22.24 -1.94
C GLY A 36 -9.36 20.81 -1.41
N GLY A 37 -8.25 20.24 -0.92
CA GLY A 37 -8.15 18.82 -0.59
C GLY A 37 -8.33 17.90 -1.80
N LEU A 38 -8.55 16.62 -1.52
CA LEU A 38 -8.70 15.57 -2.52
C LEU A 38 -9.99 14.79 -2.29
N PHE A 39 -10.77 14.55 -3.34
CA PHE A 39 -12.06 13.87 -3.33
C PHE A 39 -11.94 12.50 -4.01
N ILE A 40 -12.08 11.44 -3.23
CA ILE A 40 -12.01 10.06 -3.68
C ILE A 40 -13.43 9.54 -3.92
N ASP A 41 -13.75 9.16 -5.15
CA ASP A 41 -15.04 8.55 -5.50
C ASP A 41 -15.17 7.20 -4.78
N MET A 42 -16.17 7.07 -3.91
CA MET A 42 -16.37 5.85 -3.10
C MET A 42 -16.88 4.64 -3.91
N ASN A 43 -17.07 4.78 -5.22
CA ASN A 43 -17.46 3.70 -6.13
C ASN A 43 -16.30 3.23 -7.02
N THR A 44 -15.55 4.18 -7.57
CA THR A 44 -14.46 3.93 -8.55
C THR A 44 -13.07 3.99 -7.93
N PHE A 45 -12.94 4.59 -6.75
CA PHE A 45 -11.68 4.79 -6.02
C PHE A 45 -10.66 5.66 -6.76
N LEU A 46 -11.14 6.48 -7.70
CA LEU A 46 -10.38 7.54 -8.35
C LEU A 46 -10.42 8.81 -7.51
N ALA A 47 -9.34 9.58 -7.55
CA ALA A 47 -9.18 10.81 -6.80
C ALA A 47 -9.27 12.04 -7.71
N PHE A 48 -9.96 13.08 -7.25
CA PHE A 48 -10.20 14.30 -8.01
C PHE A 48 -10.00 15.53 -7.12
N SER A 49 -9.50 16.61 -7.71
CA SER A 49 -9.46 17.91 -7.05
C SER A 49 -10.86 18.52 -6.92
N LYS A 50 -10.97 19.58 -6.14
CA LYS A 50 -12.21 20.34 -5.97
C LYS A 50 -12.81 20.82 -7.31
N ASP A 51 -11.95 21.17 -8.28
CA ASP A 51 -12.40 21.66 -9.58
C ASP A 51 -12.77 20.52 -10.55
N CYS A 52 -12.18 19.34 -10.36
CA CYS A 52 -12.39 18.18 -11.23
C CYS A 52 -13.48 17.23 -10.73
N VAL A 53 -13.85 17.28 -9.44
CA VAL A 53 -14.83 16.35 -8.84
C VAL A 53 -16.22 16.47 -9.47
N VAL A 54 -16.62 17.69 -9.87
CA VAL A 54 -17.89 17.95 -10.57
C VAL A 54 -17.90 17.25 -11.93
N TRP A 55 -16.80 17.30 -12.67
CA TRP A 55 -16.66 16.60 -13.94
C TRP A 55 -16.84 15.07 -13.77
N ASN A 56 -16.24 14.47 -12.74
CA ASN A 56 -16.45 13.05 -12.45
C ASN A 56 -17.93 12.76 -12.13
N TYR A 57 -18.57 13.61 -11.33
CA TYR A 57 -19.98 13.45 -10.98
C TYR A 57 -20.89 13.53 -12.21
N GLU A 58 -20.65 14.48 -13.12
CA GLU A 58 -21.43 14.62 -14.35
C GLU A 58 -21.32 13.39 -15.26
N LYS A 59 -20.13 12.78 -15.31
CA LYS A 59 -19.84 11.60 -16.14
C LYS A 59 -20.38 10.30 -15.54
N THR A 60 -20.14 10.08 -14.25
CA THR A 60 -20.43 8.80 -13.59
C THR A 60 -21.77 8.78 -12.87
N ARG A 61 -22.28 9.95 -12.48
CA ARG A 61 -23.39 10.14 -11.56
C ARG A 61 -23.17 9.48 -10.19
N ASN A 62 -21.91 9.30 -9.78
CA ASN A 62 -21.56 8.84 -8.44
C ASN A 62 -21.56 10.04 -7.49
N PRO A 63 -22.47 10.12 -6.51
CA PRO A 63 -22.62 11.32 -5.70
C PRO A 63 -21.76 11.33 -4.43
N VAL A 64 -21.21 10.19 -4.00
CA VAL A 64 -20.58 10.05 -2.68
C VAL A 64 -19.05 9.99 -2.82
N TYR A 65 -18.37 10.92 -2.14
CA TYR A 65 -16.92 11.05 -2.17
C TYR A 65 -16.35 11.10 -0.75
N LEU A 66 -15.19 10.49 -0.55
CA LEU A 66 -14.35 10.69 0.63
C LEU A 66 -13.43 11.87 0.36
N HIS A 67 -13.55 12.93 1.14
CA HIS A 67 -12.71 14.11 1.06
C HIS A 67 -11.60 14.05 2.12
N ILE A 68 -10.35 14.14 1.67
CA ILE A 68 -9.14 14.14 2.49
C ILE A 68 -8.46 15.49 2.35
N LYS A 69 -8.24 16.19 3.46
CA LYS A 69 -7.52 17.47 3.49
C LYS A 69 -6.44 17.45 4.56
N GLN A 70 -5.23 17.85 4.19
CA GLN A 70 -4.08 17.96 5.08
C GLN A 70 -3.70 19.43 5.26
N THR A 71 -3.85 19.93 6.48
CA THR A 71 -3.50 21.31 6.86
C THR A 71 -2.26 21.31 7.73
N ARG A 72 -1.32 22.23 7.47
CA ARG A 72 -0.11 22.37 8.28
C ARG A 72 -0.48 22.80 9.71
N LYS A 73 0.00 22.08 10.73
CA LYS A 73 -0.14 22.49 12.12
C LYS A 73 0.61 23.79 12.36
N SER A 74 -0.03 24.76 12.98
CA SER A 74 0.66 25.93 13.52
C SER A 74 1.50 25.50 14.72
N ILE A 75 2.83 25.65 14.64
CA ILE A 75 3.71 25.46 15.80
C ILE A 75 3.46 26.63 16.74
N PRO A 76 3.13 26.42 18.03
CA PRO A 76 3.07 27.51 19.01
C PRO A 76 4.43 28.22 19.08
N GLU A 77 4.44 29.56 19.01
CA GLU A 77 5.66 30.39 18.99
C GLU A 77 6.52 30.31 20.27
N ASP A 78 6.11 29.54 21.29
CA ASP A 78 6.69 29.55 22.63
C ASP A 78 7.69 28.41 22.90
N ARG A 79 8.34 27.88 21.85
CA ARG A 79 9.52 27.00 22.04
C ARG A 79 10.78 27.86 22.11
N PRO A 80 11.49 27.93 23.26
CA PRO A 80 12.78 28.58 23.31
C PRO A 80 13.74 27.84 22.37
N LEU A 81 14.24 28.56 21.37
CA LEU A 81 15.26 28.12 20.40
C LEU A 81 16.50 27.65 21.17
N LYS A 82 16.55 26.36 21.54
CA LYS A 82 17.75 25.74 22.08
C LYS A 82 18.79 25.74 20.96
N LYS A 83 19.86 26.51 21.12
CA LYS A 83 21.01 26.47 20.20
C LYS A 83 21.58 25.04 20.20
N PRO A 84 21.67 24.36 19.04
CA PRO A 84 22.17 23.00 18.97
C PRO A 84 23.64 22.95 19.42
N THR A 85 23.97 21.98 20.27
CA THR A 85 25.31 21.77 20.83
C THR A 85 26.05 20.61 20.15
N ARG A 86 25.36 19.83 19.31
CA ARG A 86 25.89 18.69 18.55
C ARG A 86 25.46 18.75 17.09
N LEU A 87 26.37 18.35 16.19
CA LEU A 87 26.10 18.11 14.76
C LEU A 87 25.40 16.76 14.59
N ALA A 88 24.18 16.62 15.11
CA ALA A 88 23.32 15.47 14.90
C ALA A 88 21.91 15.97 14.58
N ILE A 89 21.15 15.27 13.75
CA ILE A 89 19.76 15.62 13.42
C ILE A 89 18.84 14.69 14.24
N GLY A 90 17.90 15.25 15.01
CA GLY A 90 16.88 14.47 15.73
C GLY A 90 17.32 13.74 17.02
N LEU A 91 18.47 14.07 17.60
CA LEU A 91 18.93 13.59 18.92
C LEU A 91 19.00 14.75 19.93
N ASP A 92 18.93 14.45 21.23
CA ASP A 92 19.02 15.44 22.30
C ASP A 92 20.32 16.28 22.17
N GLY A 93 20.18 17.57 21.84
CA GLY A 93 21.27 18.51 21.55
C GLY A 93 21.60 18.73 20.06
N GLY A 94 20.84 18.12 19.13
CA GLY A 94 20.98 18.23 17.68
C GLY A 94 20.10 19.29 16.99
N PHE A 95 20.16 19.38 15.66
CA PHE A 95 19.25 20.20 14.84
C PHE A 95 17.82 19.65 14.89
N ASP A 96 16.84 20.54 15.12
CA ASP A 96 15.42 20.21 15.04
C ASP A 96 15.06 19.80 13.60
N ASN A 97 14.40 18.65 13.46
CA ASN A 97 13.72 18.27 12.24
C ASN A 97 12.55 19.23 12.04
N ASN A 98 12.76 20.31 11.29
CA ASN A 98 11.73 21.26 10.86
C ASN A 98 10.73 20.64 9.85
N GLU A 99 10.44 19.34 9.95
CA GLU A 99 9.40 18.74 9.14
C GLU A 99 8.05 19.31 9.58
N PRO A 100 7.30 19.96 8.67
CA PRO A 100 5.99 20.49 9.01
C PRO A 100 5.06 19.33 9.38
N GLU A 101 4.57 19.32 10.63
CA GLU A 101 3.48 18.43 11.02
C GLU A 101 2.20 18.85 10.30
N TYR A 102 1.47 17.87 9.75
CA TYR A 102 0.17 18.08 9.11
C TYR A 102 -0.93 17.42 9.96
N GLU A 103 -2.08 18.08 10.04
CA GLU A 103 -3.34 17.51 10.52
C GLU A 103 -4.17 17.07 9.33
N GLU A 104 -4.66 15.83 9.39
CA GLU A 104 -5.54 15.27 8.37
C GLU A 104 -6.99 15.37 8.84
N THR A 105 -7.83 15.97 8.00
CA THR A 105 -9.27 16.07 8.20
C THR A 105 -9.98 15.23 7.13
N LEU A 106 -10.88 14.36 7.58
CA LEU A 106 -11.64 13.45 6.75
C LEU A 106 -13.13 13.82 6.80
N SER A 107 -13.78 13.87 5.64
CA SER A 107 -15.22 14.07 5.56
C SER A 107 -15.83 13.32 4.38
N ILE A 108 -17.11 12.96 4.49
CA ILE A 108 -17.88 12.40 3.38
C ILE A 108 -18.62 13.55 2.73
N VAL A 109 -18.38 13.77 1.44
CA VAL A 109 -18.99 14.84 0.65
C VAL A 109 -19.96 14.25 -0.35
N ILE A 110 -21.17 14.80 -0.41
CA ILE A 110 -22.24 14.35 -1.31
C ILE A 110 -22.52 15.44 -2.36
N LEU A 111 -22.29 15.11 -3.63
CA LEU A 111 -22.58 15.97 -4.78
C LEU A 111 -24.03 15.77 -5.28
N PRO A 112 -24.64 16.78 -5.93
CA PRO A 112 -24.04 18.06 -6.35
C PRO A 112 -24.03 19.15 -5.27
N ASP A 113 -24.72 18.94 -4.15
CA ASP A 113 -24.96 19.97 -3.14
C ASP A 113 -23.76 20.21 -2.19
N PHE A 114 -22.66 19.47 -2.38
CA PHE A 114 -21.46 19.49 -1.53
C PHE A 114 -21.77 19.35 -0.03
N VAL A 115 -22.76 18.51 0.31
CA VAL A 115 -23.10 18.23 1.71
C VAL A 115 -21.95 17.47 2.36
N SER A 116 -21.27 18.11 3.30
CA SER A 116 -20.13 17.52 4.03
C SER A 116 -20.59 16.94 5.36
N LEU A 117 -20.23 15.68 5.60
CA LEU A 117 -20.47 14.96 6.84
C LEU A 117 -19.10 14.61 7.47
N PRO A 118 -18.84 14.98 8.73
CA PRO A 118 -17.55 14.73 9.35
C PRO A 118 -17.30 13.22 9.53
N PHE A 119 -16.04 12.81 9.37
CA PHE A 119 -15.57 11.45 9.66
C PHE A 119 -14.37 11.50 10.62
N PRO A 120 -14.30 10.64 11.65
CA PRO A 120 -15.23 9.54 11.97
C PRO A 120 -16.53 10.04 12.63
N SER A 121 -17.65 9.39 12.33
CA SER A 121 -18.94 9.62 13.00
C SER A 121 -19.74 8.33 13.13
N VAL A 122 -20.35 8.11 14.30
CA VAL A 122 -21.16 6.92 14.61
C VAL A 122 -22.49 6.92 13.85
N GLU A 123 -22.94 8.09 13.42
CA GLU A 123 -24.20 8.23 12.68
C GLU A 123 -24.08 7.69 11.26
N LEU A 124 -22.87 7.65 10.70
CA LEU A 124 -22.62 7.19 9.34
C LEU A 124 -22.93 5.69 9.19
N PRO A 125 -23.57 5.28 8.08
CA PRO A 125 -23.86 3.88 7.81
C PRO A 125 -22.60 3.00 7.87
N GLU A 126 -22.73 1.80 8.42
CA GLU A 126 -21.61 0.86 8.60
C GLU A 126 -20.85 0.60 7.29
N LYS A 127 -21.58 0.42 6.18
CA LYS A 127 -20.99 0.24 4.85
C LYS A 127 -20.04 1.37 4.45
N VAL A 128 -20.39 2.61 4.78
CA VAL A 128 -19.56 3.80 4.46
C VAL A 128 -18.30 3.79 5.33
N ARG A 129 -18.44 3.49 6.63
CA ARG A 129 -17.31 3.40 7.55
C ARG A 129 -16.30 2.33 7.11
N LEU A 130 -16.78 1.12 6.80
CA LEU A 130 -15.94 0.03 6.31
C LEU A 130 -15.23 0.38 4.99
N ALA A 131 -15.93 1.07 4.07
CA ALA A 131 -15.33 1.51 2.83
C ALA A 131 -14.21 2.55 3.07
N VAL A 132 -14.44 3.53 3.95
CA VAL A 132 -13.42 4.54 4.30
C VAL A 132 -12.22 3.89 4.96
N ASP A 133 -12.43 3.01 5.95
CA ASP A 133 -11.34 2.32 6.64
C ASP A 133 -10.48 1.49 5.66
N ALA A 134 -11.13 0.81 4.70
CA ALA A 134 -10.43 0.08 3.65
C ALA A 134 -9.64 1.00 2.69
N ILE A 135 -10.19 2.16 2.31
CA ILE A 135 -9.50 3.16 1.48
C ILE A 135 -8.27 3.71 2.23
N LEU A 136 -8.40 4.02 3.52
CA LEU A 136 -7.32 4.55 4.34
C LEU A 136 -6.22 3.50 4.57
N LEU A 137 -6.58 2.24 4.80
CA LEU A 137 -5.64 1.15 5.03
C LEU A 137 -4.87 0.72 3.77
N ALA A 138 -5.49 0.82 2.58
CA ALA A 138 -4.86 0.37 1.35
C ALA A 138 -3.60 1.18 0.99
N ASP A 139 -2.53 0.51 0.58
CA ASP A 139 -1.41 1.19 -0.07
C ASP A 139 -1.88 1.77 -1.40
N GLY A 140 -1.90 3.11 -1.49
CA GLY A 140 -2.39 3.82 -2.68
C GLY A 140 -1.68 3.34 -3.94
N ALA A 141 -2.43 3.21 -5.04
CA ALA A 141 -1.92 2.71 -6.32
C ALA A 141 -0.70 3.53 -6.80
N GLU A 142 -0.74 4.83 -6.59
CA GLU A 142 0.34 5.77 -6.94
C GLU A 142 1.62 5.50 -6.17
N ARG A 143 1.51 5.17 -4.87
CA ARG A 143 2.66 4.79 -4.05
C ARG A 143 3.24 3.45 -4.48
N LYS A 144 2.39 2.48 -4.83
CA LYS A 144 2.85 1.19 -5.38
C LYS A 144 3.58 1.38 -6.71
N GLU A 145 3.06 2.23 -7.58
CA GLU A 145 3.66 2.55 -8.87
C GLU A 145 4.99 3.31 -8.73
N GLN A 146 5.06 4.29 -7.83
CA GLN A 146 6.32 4.96 -7.48
C GLN A 146 7.35 3.96 -6.92
N LEU A 147 6.95 3.07 -5.99
CA LEU A 147 7.87 2.04 -5.50
C LEU A 147 8.33 1.11 -6.64
N ALA A 148 7.41 0.72 -7.53
CA ALA A 148 7.73 -0.09 -8.71
C ALA A 148 8.69 0.63 -9.68
N SER A 149 8.54 1.95 -9.87
CA SER A 149 9.42 2.75 -10.73
C SER A 149 10.84 2.88 -10.17
N TRP A 150 11.02 2.77 -8.86
CA TRP A 150 12.34 2.71 -8.22
C TRP A 150 12.97 1.30 -8.26
N ILE A 151 12.16 0.24 -8.37
CA ILE A 151 12.61 -1.17 -8.53
C ILE A 151 12.96 -1.49 -10.00
N ALA A 152 13.11 -0.46 -10.85
CA ALA A 152 13.27 -0.58 -12.30
C ALA A 152 14.62 -1.15 -12.77
N ASP A 153 14.96 -2.36 -12.35
CA ASP A 153 15.39 -3.38 -13.31
C ASP A 153 14.12 -4.15 -13.70
N LYS A 154 13.58 -3.86 -14.89
CA LYS A 154 12.47 -4.64 -15.46
C LYS A 154 12.86 -6.11 -15.39
N LYS A 155 12.23 -6.88 -14.50
CA LYS A 155 12.53 -8.29 -14.31
C LYS A 155 12.35 -8.97 -15.67
N GLN A 156 13.45 -9.51 -16.20
CA GLN A 156 13.41 -10.26 -17.44
C GLN A 156 12.76 -11.62 -17.18
N VAL A 157 11.94 -12.07 -18.13
CA VAL A 157 11.37 -13.42 -18.07
C VAL A 157 12.52 -14.42 -18.09
N SER A 158 12.55 -15.32 -17.11
CA SER A 158 13.59 -16.35 -17.03
C SER A 158 13.52 -17.28 -18.25
N ALA A 159 14.69 -17.67 -18.77
CA ALA A 159 14.80 -18.67 -19.84
C ALA A 159 14.16 -20.03 -19.48
N PHE A 160 14.02 -20.32 -18.18
CA PHE A 160 13.42 -21.56 -17.68
C PHE A 160 11.89 -21.48 -17.51
N ALA A 161 11.29 -20.29 -17.60
CA ALA A 161 9.88 -20.09 -17.22
C ALA A 161 8.90 -20.97 -18.03
N THR A 162 9.13 -21.15 -19.33
CA THR A 162 8.23 -21.90 -20.22
C THR A 162 8.41 -23.42 -20.12
N ASN A 163 9.63 -23.87 -19.81
CA ASN A 163 10.03 -25.28 -19.89
C ASN A 163 10.47 -25.85 -18.54
N LEU A 164 10.10 -25.21 -17.44
CA LEU A 164 10.45 -25.69 -16.11
C LEU A 164 9.76 -27.02 -15.86
N GLN A 165 10.55 -28.08 -15.65
CA GLN A 165 10.00 -29.37 -15.24
C GLN A 165 9.57 -29.29 -13.78
N GLN A 166 8.35 -29.71 -13.49
CA GLN A 166 7.86 -29.88 -12.11
C GLN A 166 7.71 -31.37 -11.85
N ILE A 167 8.34 -31.87 -10.80
CA ILE A 167 8.29 -33.30 -10.42
C ILE A 167 7.17 -33.54 -9.41
N ASP A 168 6.47 -34.65 -9.58
CA ASP A 168 5.51 -35.12 -8.58
C ASP A 168 6.24 -35.96 -7.54
N ASN A 169 6.39 -35.40 -6.34
CA ASN A 169 7.00 -36.05 -5.18
C ASN A 169 6.02 -36.16 -3.99
N GLY A 170 4.72 -35.92 -4.22
CA GLY A 170 3.69 -35.96 -3.19
C GLY A 170 3.75 -34.85 -2.14
N VAL A 171 4.58 -33.82 -2.32
CA VAL A 171 4.68 -32.68 -1.38
C VAL A 171 3.49 -31.74 -1.57
N VAL A 172 2.74 -31.51 -0.48
CA VAL A 172 1.64 -30.55 -0.43
C VAL A 172 2.06 -29.33 0.39
N ILE A 173 2.11 -28.16 -0.24
CA ILE A 173 2.55 -26.92 0.42
C ILE A 173 1.40 -26.29 1.20
N PRO A 174 1.52 -26.12 2.54
CA PRO A 174 0.49 -25.46 3.33
C PRO A 174 0.42 -23.96 3.02
N ARG A 175 -0.67 -23.29 3.42
CA ARG A 175 -0.84 -21.84 3.24
C ARG A 175 0.00 -20.97 4.19
N SER A 176 0.51 -21.55 5.28
CA SER A 176 1.28 -20.87 6.30
C SER A 176 2.10 -21.87 7.13
N GLY A 177 2.91 -21.37 8.06
CA GLY A 177 3.67 -22.21 8.99
C GLY A 177 4.88 -22.90 8.37
N TRP A 178 5.43 -22.34 7.29
CA TRP A 178 6.58 -22.91 6.60
C TRP A 178 7.84 -22.86 7.46
N LYS A 179 8.69 -23.87 7.27
CA LYS A 179 10.00 -23.99 7.90
C LYS A 179 10.98 -24.55 6.89
N CYS A 180 12.26 -24.16 7.00
CA CYS A 180 13.32 -24.72 6.18
C CYS A 180 13.48 -26.24 6.42
N CYS A 181 13.62 -27.03 5.35
CA CYS A 181 13.84 -28.47 5.46
C CYS A 181 15.18 -28.86 6.12
N LYS A 182 16.17 -27.95 6.17
CA LYS A 182 17.53 -28.20 6.71
C LYS A 182 17.83 -27.45 8.03
N CYS A 183 16.98 -26.52 8.50
CA CYS A 183 17.18 -25.83 9.79
C CYS A 183 15.90 -25.23 10.39
N ASP A 184 16.04 -24.54 11.52
CA ASP A 184 14.92 -23.97 12.29
C ASP A 184 14.38 -22.62 11.79
N LYS A 185 14.86 -22.11 10.65
CA LYS A 185 14.36 -20.85 10.10
C LYS A 185 12.93 -20.98 9.60
N THR A 186 12.10 -20.01 10.00
CA THR A 186 10.70 -19.83 9.57
C THR A 186 10.52 -18.55 8.73
N ASP A 187 11.60 -17.77 8.56
CA ASP A 187 11.67 -16.53 7.81
C ASP A 187 12.62 -16.65 6.60
N ASN A 188 12.45 -15.75 5.61
CA ASN A 188 13.26 -15.73 4.38
C ASN A 188 13.33 -17.10 3.68
N LEU A 189 12.16 -17.71 3.48
CA LEU A 189 12.02 -19.04 2.88
C LEU A 189 11.73 -18.96 1.39
N TRP A 190 12.30 -19.90 0.66
CA TRP A 190 12.25 -20.02 -0.79
C TRP A 190 11.72 -21.41 -1.14
N LEU A 191 10.61 -21.43 -1.87
CA LEU A 191 9.98 -22.63 -2.41
C LEU A 191 10.55 -22.88 -3.80
N ASN A 192 11.20 -24.02 -3.99
CA ASN A 192 11.67 -24.43 -5.31
C ASN A 192 10.47 -24.86 -6.17
N LEU A 193 10.38 -24.32 -7.38
CA LEU A 193 9.25 -24.57 -8.28
C LEU A 193 9.33 -25.93 -8.98
N THR A 194 10.49 -26.60 -8.94
CA THR A 194 10.69 -27.92 -9.55
C THR A 194 10.17 -29.03 -8.65
N ASP A 195 10.56 -29.04 -7.37
CA ASP A 195 10.29 -30.14 -6.44
C ASP A 195 9.46 -29.74 -5.21
N GLY A 196 9.04 -28.48 -5.10
CA GLY A 196 8.23 -28.02 -3.98
C GLY A 196 8.97 -27.97 -2.63
N MET A 197 10.30 -28.17 -2.59
CA MET A 197 11.04 -28.15 -1.33
C MET A 197 11.26 -26.71 -0.85
N ILE A 198 11.25 -26.51 0.48
CA ILE A 198 11.33 -25.19 1.12
C ILE A 198 12.66 -25.03 1.85
N PHE A 199 13.44 -24.04 1.46
CA PHE A 199 14.74 -23.76 2.05
C PHE A 199 14.92 -22.29 2.43
N CYS A 200 15.73 -22.02 3.46
CA CYS A 200 16.08 -20.64 3.81
C CYS A 200 17.03 -20.02 2.78
N GLY A 201 16.92 -18.70 2.63
CA GLY A 201 17.70 -17.91 1.69
C GLY A 201 19.20 -17.85 1.99
N ARG A 202 19.90 -16.99 1.25
CA ARG A 202 21.36 -16.81 1.39
C ARG A 202 21.73 -16.11 2.69
N LYS A 203 22.93 -16.41 3.18
CA LYS A 203 23.57 -15.68 4.28
C LYS A 203 24.20 -14.41 3.75
N ASN A 204 23.91 -13.28 4.40
CA ASN A 204 24.52 -12.00 4.07
C ASN A 204 25.88 -11.85 4.75
N TRP A 205 26.71 -10.93 4.25
CA TRP A 205 28.05 -10.66 4.78
C TRP A 205 28.02 -10.11 6.22
N ASP A 206 26.95 -9.41 6.59
CA ASP A 206 26.70 -8.83 7.91
C ASP A 206 26.18 -9.87 8.94
N GLY A 207 26.08 -11.14 8.54
CA GLY A 207 25.58 -12.23 9.36
C GLY A 207 24.05 -12.38 9.37
N THR A 208 23.30 -11.48 8.74
CA THR A 208 21.85 -11.56 8.61
C THR A 208 21.41 -12.48 7.45
N GLY A 209 20.10 -12.68 7.28
CA GLY A 209 19.54 -13.47 6.19
C GLY A 209 19.28 -14.94 6.55
N GLY A 210 19.56 -15.84 5.62
CA GLY A 210 19.39 -17.29 5.78
C GLY A 210 20.70 -18.05 5.96
N ASN A 211 20.65 -19.38 5.81
CA ASN A 211 21.79 -20.29 5.97
C ASN A 211 22.24 -20.94 4.66
N ASN A 212 21.95 -20.33 3.50
CA ASN A 212 22.33 -20.81 2.15
C ASN A 212 21.66 -22.11 1.67
N HIS A 213 20.78 -22.75 2.44
CA HIS A 213 20.18 -24.03 2.04
C HIS A 213 19.47 -24.01 0.69
N ALA A 214 18.83 -22.90 0.28
CA ALA A 214 18.20 -22.80 -1.04
C ALA A 214 19.22 -22.83 -2.18
N VAL A 215 20.35 -22.14 -2.02
CA VAL A 215 21.41 -22.10 -3.05
C VAL A 215 22.23 -23.39 -3.06
N GLU A 216 22.42 -24.04 -1.92
CA GLU A 216 23.04 -25.36 -1.82
C GLU A 216 22.20 -26.41 -2.52
N HIS A 217 20.89 -26.41 -2.28
CA HIS A 217 19.96 -27.29 -2.98
C HIS A 217 19.97 -27.06 -4.50
N TYR A 218 20.03 -25.80 -4.97
CA TYR A 218 20.23 -25.52 -6.39
C TYR A 218 21.54 -26.11 -6.92
N LYS A 219 22.66 -26.00 -6.19
CA LYS A 219 23.93 -26.60 -6.62
C LYS A 219 23.89 -28.13 -6.69
N GLU A 220 23.08 -28.77 -5.84
CA GLU A 220 22.90 -30.22 -5.81
C GLU A 220 21.99 -30.73 -6.95
N THR A 221 20.96 -29.96 -7.32
CA THR A 221 19.86 -30.41 -8.21
C THR A 221 19.81 -29.72 -9.57
N ASN A 222 20.43 -28.55 -9.70
CA ASN A 222 20.27 -27.60 -10.81
C ASN A 222 18.82 -27.14 -11.07
N TYR A 223 17.94 -27.21 -10.06
CA TYR A 223 16.57 -26.72 -10.16
C TYR A 223 16.51 -25.18 -10.10
N PRO A 224 16.25 -24.49 -11.23
CA PRO A 224 16.73 -23.12 -11.43
C PRO A 224 15.83 -22.02 -10.86
N LEU A 225 14.57 -22.34 -10.53
CA LEU A 225 13.57 -21.34 -10.15
C LEU A 225 13.00 -21.62 -8.77
N ALA A 226 12.96 -20.56 -7.94
CA ALA A 226 12.33 -20.57 -6.64
C ALA A 226 11.55 -19.27 -6.41
N VAL A 227 10.46 -19.36 -5.65
CA VAL A 227 9.63 -18.23 -5.24
C VAL A 227 9.77 -17.97 -3.75
N LYS A 228 9.85 -16.69 -3.35
CA LYS A 228 9.92 -16.31 -1.94
C LYS A 228 8.54 -16.49 -1.29
N LEU A 229 8.50 -17.26 -0.21
CA LEU A 229 7.26 -17.46 0.54
C LEU A 229 6.90 -16.19 1.31
N GLY A 230 5.60 -15.89 1.38
CA GLY A 230 5.06 -14.65 1.94
C GLY A 230 4.93 -13.48 0.95
N THR A 231 5.42 -13.62 -0.28
CA THR A 231 5.27 -12.58 -1.33
C THR A 231 4.30 -12.98 -2.44
N ILE A 232 3.64 -14.13 -2.32
CA ILE A 232 2.66 -14.63 -3.30
C ILE A 232 1.34 -13.91 -3.05
N THR A 233 0.90 -13.08 -4.00
CA THR A 233 -0.37 -12.36 -3.95
C THR A 233 -1.15 -12.56 -5.25
N ALA A 234 -2.42 -12.17 -5.27
CA ALA A 234 -3.24 -12.19 -6.49
C ALA A 234 -2.88 -11.05 -7.47
N ASP A 235 -2.01 -10.12 -7.08
CA ASP A 235 -1.65 -8.96 -7.90
C ASP A 235 -0.52 -9.31 -8.87
N LEU A 236 -0.88 -9.52 -10.14
CA LEU A 236 0.06 -9.82 -11.23
C LEU A 236 0.96 -8.61 -11.58
N GLY A 237 0.62 -7.40 -11.14
CA GLY A 237 1.41 -6.18 -11.39
C GLY A 237 2.50 -5.92 -10.35
N ALA A 238 2.50 -6.65 -9.23
CA ALA A 238 3.55 -6.60 -8.21
C ALA A 238 4.73 -7.56 -8.52
N ALA A 239 4.59 -8.39 -9.56
CA ALA A 239 5.54 -9.42 -9.97
C ALA A 239 6.76 -8.87 -10.70
#